data_AF-A0A380ZS73-F1
#
_entry.id   AF-A0A380ZS73-F1
#
_cell.length_a   1.000
_cell.length_b   1.000
_cell.length_c   1.000
_cell.angle_alpha   90.00
_cell.angle_beta   90.00
_cell.angle_gamma   90.00
#
_symmetry.space_group_name_H-M   'P 1'
#
loop_
_entity.id
_entity.type
_entity.pdbx_description
1 polymer ?
#
loop_
_entity_poly.entity_id
_entity_poly.type
_entity_poly.pdbx_seq_one_letter_code
_entity_poly.pdbx_strand_id
1 'polypeptide(L)' 'MIPQSVKELVASENGTGFYQTLALILFMIFFIGIILYTLSRSKNHYRDAANAPLEGDENDQNLL' A
#
# COMPACT_ATOMS: atom_id res chain seq x y z
N MET A 1 -17.76 24.41 18.43
CA MET A 1 -16.97 24.31 19.68
C MET A 1 -16.46 22.88 19.77
N ILE A 2 -15.14 22.69 19.84
CA ILE A 2 -14.58 21.37 20.11
C ILE A 2 -14.99 21.00 21.55
N PRO A 3 -15.50 19.79 21.82
CA PRO A 3 -15.93 19.42 23.17
C PRO A 3 -14.77 19.59 24.16
N GLN A 4 -15.05 20.16 25.33
CA GLN A 4 -14.02 20.45 26.33
C GLN A 4 -13.24 19.19 26.75
N SER A 5 -13.92 18.04 26.80
CA SER A 5 -13.32 16.71 27.03
C SER A 5 -12.29 16.32 25.98
N VAL A 6 -12.50 16.67 24.71
CA VAL A 6 -11.54 16.40 23.63
C VAL A 6 -10.36 17.35 23.72
N LYS A 7 -10.61 18.61 24.09
CA LYS A 7 -9.56 19.61 24.30
C LYS A 7 -8.66 19.22 25.48
N GLU A 8 -9.22 18.72 26.58
CA GLU A 8 -8.48 18.23 27.76
C GLU A 8 -7.68 16.97 27.45
N LEU A 9 -8.22 16.05 26.65
CA LEU A 9 -7.50 14.86 26.21
C LEU A 9 -6.24 15.21 25.40
N VAL A 10 -6.36 16.15 24.46
CA VAL A 10 -5.26 16.59 23.58
C VAL A 10 -4.28 17.54 24.27
N ALA A 11 -4.75 18.34 25.23
CA ALA A 11 -3.93 19.28 25.98
C ALA A 11 -3.29 18.69 27.24
N SER A 12 -3.58 17.41 27.57
CA SER A 12 -2.97 16.74 28.71
C SER A 12 -1.48 16.48 28.47
N GLU A 13 -0.61 17.32 29.04
CA GLU A 13 0.86 17.29 28.84
C GLU A 13 1.49 15.90 29.07
N ASN A 14 0.87 15.07 29.92
CA ASN A 14 1.37 13.72 30.21
C ASN A 14 1.08 12.69 29.10
N GLY A 15 0.00 12.85 28.34
CA GLY A 15 -0.43 11.88 27.32
C GLY A 15 -0.08 12.29 25.89
N THR A 16 0.00 13.59 25.62
CA THR A 16 0.13 14.13 24.26
C THR A 16 1.38 13.65 23.54
N GLY A 17 2.53 13.60 24.21
CA GLY A 17 3.79 13.12 23.60
C GLY A 17 3.74 11.63 23.22
N PHE A 18 3.10 10.80 24.05
CA PHE A 18 2.94 9.37 23.79
C PHE A 18 2.01 9.12 22.59
N TYR A 19 0.83 9.74 22.58
CA TYR A 19 -0.11 9.61 21.47
C TYR A 19 0.44 10.17 20.16
N GLN A 20 1.18 11.27 20.21
CA GLN A 20 1.85 11.84 19.04
C GLN A 20 2.89 10.87 18.45
N THR A 21 3.71 10.27 19.29
CA THR A 21 4.73 9.29 18.86
C THR A 21 4.07 8.03 18.29
N LEU A 22 3.01 7.55 18.93
CA LEU A 22 2.24 6.40 18.46
C LEU A 22 1.60 6.69 17.08
N ALA A 23 1.01 7.87 16.90
CA ALA A 23 0.44 8.28 15.63
C ALA A 23 1.48 8.35 14.51
N LEU A 24 2.69 8.86 14.81
CA LEU A 24 3.80 8.90 13.86
C LEU A 24 4.22 7.49 13.42
N ILE A 25 4.38 6.57 14.38
CA ILE A 25 4.77 5.19 14.10
C ILE A 25 3.71 4.49 13.25
N LEU A 26 2.44 4.66 13.59
CA LEU A 26 1.33 4.04 12.87
C LEU A 26 1.24 4.58 11.43
N PHE A 27 1.39 5.91 11.26
CA PHE A 27 1.46 6.53 9.95
C PHE A 27 2.63 6.00 9.11
N MET A 28 3.81 5.85 9.71
CA MET A 28 5.00 5.34 9.02
C MET A 28 4.81 3.88 8.58
N ILE A 29 4.29 3.02 9.46
CA ILE A 29 4.01 1.60 9.13
C ILE A 29 2.98 1.52 8.00
N PHE A 30 1.91 2.31 8.09
CA PHE A 30 0.88 2.36 7.06
C PHE A 30 1.45 2.79 5.71
N PHE A 31 2.28 3.83 5.70
CA PHE A 31 2.92 4.34 4.50
C PHE A 31 3.86 3.30 3.87
N ILE A 32 4.72 2.65 4.67
CA ILE A 32 5.59 1.56 4.20
C ILE A 32 4.75 0.39 3.67
N GLY A 33 3.67 0.05 4.36
CA GLY A 33 2.73 -1.00 3.94
C GLY A 33 2.14 -0.73 2.55
N ILE A 34 1.73 0.51 2.27
CA ILE A 34 1.25 0.92 0.94
C ILE A 34 2.35 0.78 -0.10
N ILE A 35 3.57 1.25 0.18
CA ILE A 35 4.70 1.14 -0.76
C ILE A 35 4.95 -0.32 -1.10
N LEU A 36 5.05 -1.20 -0.09
CA LEU A 36 5.28 -2.63 -0.30
C LEU A 36 4.13 -3.29 -1.06
N TYR A 37 2.89 -2.93 -0.76
CA TYR A 37 1.71 -3.42 -1.47
C TYR A 37 1.71 -3.01 -2.95
N THR A 38 2.02 -1.74 -3.22
CA THR A 38 2.04 -1.19 -4.59
C THR A 38 3.16 -1.83 -5.42
N LEU A 39 4.35 -2.01 -4.83
CA LEU A 39 5.47 -2.67 -5.51
C LEU A 39 5.20 -4.17 -5.74
N SER A 40 4.57 -4.84 -4.78
CA SER A 40 4.15 -6.24 -4.94
C SER A 40 3.17 -6.42 -6.09
N ARG A 41 2.23 -5.48 -6.28
CA ARG A 41 1.29 -5.50 -7.41
C ARG A 41 2.00 -5.32 -8.76
N SER A 42 3.01 -4.45 -8.83
CA SER A 42 3.79 -4.24 -10.07
C SER A 42 4.54 -5.49 -10.52
N LYS A 43 4.91 -6.41 -9.61
CA LYS A 43 5.64 -7.64 -9.97
C LYS A 43 4.76 -8.72 -10.61
N ASN A 44 3.43 -8.68 -10.44
CA ASN A 44 2.55 -9.71 -11.00
C ASN A 44 2.38 -9.60 -12.51
N HIS A 45 2.45 -8.40 -13.10
CA HIS A 45 2.31 -8.25 -14.56
C HIS A 45 3.41 -8.98 -15.35
N TYR A 46 4.63 -9.06 -14.81
CA TYR A 46 5.73 -9.76 -15.48
C TYR A 46 5.62 -11.28 -15.39
N ARG A 47 4.98 -11.82 -14.34
CA ARG A 47 4.75 -13.27 -14.21
C ARG A 47 3.69 -13.74 -15.18
N ASP A 48 2.63 -12.95 -15.37
CA ASP A 48 1.56 -13.29 -16.29
C ASP A 48 2.03 -13.15 -17.75
N ALA A 49 2.89 -12.18 -18.06
CA ALA A 49 3.53 -12.06 -19.38
C ALA A 49 4.58 -13.15 -19.66
N ALA A 50 5.37 -13.55 -18.65
CA ALA A 50 6.38 -14.60 -18.80
C ALA A 50 5.78 -16.01 -18.89
N ASN A 51 4.57 -16.20 -18.36
CA ASN A 51 3.83 -17.45 -18.40
C ASN A 51 2.66 -17.38 -19.39
N ALA A 52 2.56 -16.28 -20.15
CA ALA A 52 1.69 -16.22 -21.30
C ALA A 52 2.13 -17.35 -22.24
N PRO A 53 1.19 -18.18 -22.75
CA PRO A 53 1.53 -19.09 -23.82
C PRO A 53 2.22 -18.26 -24.90
N LEU A 54 3.40 -18.70 -25.35
CA LEU A 54 4.02 -18.16 -26.55
C LEU A 54 2.90 -18.06 -27.58
N GLU A 55 2.66 -16.87 -28.15
CA GLU A 55 1.69 -16.71 -29.23
C GLU A 55 2.05 -17.78 -30.25
N GLY A 56 1.21 -18.83 -30.27
CA GLY A 56 1.47 -20.01 -31.04
C GLY A 56 1.61 -19.57 -32.49
N ASP A 57 2.61 -20.11 -33.15
CA ASP A 57 2.73 -20.10 -34.60
C ASP A 57 1.56 -20.92 -35.22
N GLU A 58 0.33 -20.46 -35.01
CA GLU A 58 -0.90 -21.12 -35.47
C GLU A 58 -1.59 -20.32 -36.58
N ASN A 59 -0.88 -19.36 -37.19
CA ASN A 59 -1.31 -18.64 -38.39
C ASN A 59 -0.41 -18.81 -39.62
N ASP A 60 0.58 -19.72 -39.61
CA ASP A 60 1.43 -20.02 -40.78
C ASP A 60 1.11 -21.38 -41.45
N GLN A 61 -0.13 -21.89 -41.29
CA GLN A 61 -0.63 -23.10 -41.98
C GLN A 61 -1.72 -22.85 -43.03
N ASN A 62 -1.95 -21.60 -43.45
CA ASN A 62 -2.87 -21.26 -44.55
C ASN A 62 -2.20 -20.39 -45.64
N LEU A 63 -0.98 -20.77 -46.05
CA LEU A 63 -0.27 -20.20 -47.22
C LEU A 63 0.11 -21.28 -48.26
N LEU A 64 -0.70 -22.34 -48.36
CA LEU A 64 -0.71 -23.27 -49.51
C LEU A 64 -1.67 -22.76 -50.60
#